data_AF-R4YUG2-F1
#
_entry.id   AF-R4YUG2-F1
#
_cell.length_a   1.000
_cell.length_b   1.000
_cell.length_c   1.000
_cell.angle_alpha   90.00
_cell.angle_beta   90.00
_cell.angle_gamma   90.00
#
_symmetry.space_group_name_H-M   'P 1'
#
loop_
_entity.id
_entity.type
_entity.pdbx_description
1 polymer ?
#
loop_
_entity_poly.entity_id
_entity_poly.type
_entity_poly.pdbx_seq_one_letter_code
_entity_poly.pdbx_strand_id
1 'polypeptide(L)'
;MEWFEAAKQKLAERVFNSTEAVEAPIEDDVEVWLPMRPYRLKLKHRILSELGELSHYILSTMYEYDLDLSSIYKTTGLTTQQLDPVIRRLKGLGFIELNSGDESNGFLKDEGKQVASYLSIGIHNYELDVHIDQNYGSRNKKWFICKSTDSVLSDIPDDGIKIPLPKRTSRDFNEDRFLQAQRLSSYASQKISTLIPEYNHIFDESDDPWGKEWEFTLSKSEGYLVKGIRALIPLKKFEITQNNKVNDKYPDKTLKLYTPVLKLTTTFSVPLGVLWEEVDAPDLIDYFYSESDEMEYAVFEPVADIEDGTVIRDPDGVGMQDASLSLLSLVDKYVDDEMKYFSINHEFSKTWQLHEYSYDELVENMNIGHDAMVKT
;
A
#
# COMPACT_ATOMS: atom_id res chain seq x y z
N MET A 1 -8.51 -41.46 -40.00
CA MET A 1 -7.34 -41.15 -39.14
C MET A 1 -6.82 -39.75 -39.35
N GLU A 2 -6.43 -39.30 -40.56
CA GLU A 2 -5.94 -37.91 -40.77
C GLU A 2 -6.97 -36.79 -40.46
N TRP A 3 -8.27 -37.06 -40.61
CA TRP A 3 -9.32 -36.10 -40.28
C TRP A 3 -9.49 -35.88 -38.77
N PHE A 4 -9.09 -36.84 -37.93
CA PHE A 4 -9.26 -36.81 -36.47
C PHE A 4 -8.21 -35.93 -35.78
N GLU A 5 -6.95 -36.00 -36.23
CA GLU A 5 -5.88 -35.07 -35.85
C GLU A 5 -6.20 -33.62 -36.28
N ALA A 6 -6.77 -33.45 -37.49
CA ALA A 6 -7.18 -32.15 -37.99
C ALA A 6 -8.38 -31.54 -37.22
N ALA A 7 -9.28 -32.37 -36.69
CA ALA A 7 -10.38 -31.93 -35.83
C ALA A 7 -9.87 -31.48 -34.46
N LYS A 8 -8.96 -32.24 -33.82
CA LYS A 8 -8.30 -31.82 -32.56
C LYS A 8 -7.57 -30.49 -32.70
N GLN A 9 -6.85 -30.29 -33.81
CA GLN A 9 -6.09 -29.06 -34.05
C GLN A 9 -7.00 -27.85 -34.34
N LYS A 10 -8.11 -28.06 -35.08
CA LYS A 10 -9.13 -27.01 -35.32
C LYS A 10 -9.92 -26.63 -34.07
N LEU A 11 -10.18 -27.58 -33.17
CA LEU A 11 -10.83 -27.31 -31.89
C LEU A 11 -9.95 -26.39 -31.03
N ALA A 12 -8.64 -26.69 -30.96
CA ALA A 12 -7.66 -25.86 -30.28
C ALA A 12 -7.56 -24.44 -30.89
N GLU A 13 -7.59 -24.30 -32.21
CA GLU A 13 -7.52 -22.99 -32.90
C GLU A 13 -8.82 -22.16 -32.82
N ARG A 14 -10.00 -22.80 -32.78
CA ARG A 14 -11.30 -22.08 -32.67
C ARG A 14 -11.57 -21.59 -31.26
N VAL A 15 -11.23 -22.40 -30.26
CA VAL A 15 -11.32 -22.04 -28.84
C VAL A 15 -10.39 -20.86 -28.52
N PHE A 16 -9.28 -20.70 -29.25
CA PHE A 16 -8.32 -19.60 -29.08
C PHE A 16 -8.74 -18.27 -29.75
N ASN A 17 -9.67 -18.28 -30.71
CA ASN A 17 -9.96 -17.13 -31.57
C ASN A 17 -11.33 -16.46 -31.33
N SER A 18 -12.12 -16.92 -30.35
CA SER A 18 -13.42 -16.31 -30.03
C SER A 18 -13.42 -15.71 -28.63
N THR A 19 -12.76 -14.57 -28.47
CA THR A 19 -12.87 -13.72 -27.28
C THR A 19 -13.22 -12.31 -27.74
N GLU A 20 -14.48 -12.08 -28.12
CA GLU A 20 -15.00 -10.71 -28.25
C GLU A 20 -15.54 -10.28 -26.89
N ALA A 21 -14.71 -9.57 -26.13
CA ALA A 21 -15.12 -8.92 -24.90
C ALA A 21 -16.09 -7.77 -25.23
N VAL A 22 -17.34 -7.89 -24.81
CA VAL A 22 -18.29 -6.76 -24.81
C VAL A 22 -18.06 -6.00 -23.50
N GLU A 23 -17.64 -4.74 -23.61
CA GLU A 23 -17.41 -3.87 -22.45
C GLU A 23 -18.74 -3.38 -21.86
N ALA A 24 -19.13 -3.96 -20.71
CA ALA A 24 -20.07 -3.36 -19.77
C ALA A 24 -19.31 -2.76 -18.57
N PRO A 25 -19.81 -1.67 -17.95
CA PRO A 25 -19.14 -0.97 -16.85
C PRO A 25 -19.28 -1.76 -15.53
N ILE A 26 -18.16 -1.85 -14.80
CA ILE A 26 -17.95 -2.66 -13.60
C ILE A 26 -18.59 -1.96 -12.39
N GLU A 27 -19.58 -2.57 -11.74
CA GLU A 27 -20.21 -2.11 -10.48
C GLU A 27 -19.77 -2.93 -9.25
N ASP A 28 -18.69 -3.71 -9.34
CA ASP A 28 -18.25 -4.65 -8.29
C ASP A 28 -16.90 -4.27 -7.67
N ASP A 29 -16.90 -3.14 -6.95
CA ASP A 29 -15.78 -2.76 -6.08
C ASP A 29 -15.79 -3.59 -4.78
N VAL A 30 -14.63 -4.10 -4.40
CA VAL A 30 -14.43 -4.92 -3.20
C VAL A 30 -13.79 -4.09 -2.11
N GLU A 31 -14.39 -4.14 -0.92
CA GLU A 31 -13.82 -3.49 0.26
C GLU A 31 -12.68 -4.31 0.87
N VAL A 32 -11.52 -3.67 0.99
CA VAL A 32 -10.36 -4.23 1.69
C VAL A 32 -9.76 -3.22 2.66
N TRP A 33 -8.96 -3.74 3.58
CA TRP A 33 -8.39 -2.99 4.68
C TRP A 33 -6.88 -3.09 4.69
N LEU A 34 -6.19 -1.94 4.60
CA LEU A 34 -4.75 -1.84 4.81
C LEU A 34 -4.47 -1.75 6.32
N PRO A 35 -3.83 -2.76 6.95
CA PRO A 35 -3.51 -2.67 8.36
C PRO A 35 -2.39 -1.66 8.62
N MET A 36 -2.61 -0.78 9.59
CA MET A 36 -1.66 0.27 9.97
C MET A 36 -1.18 0.07 11.40
N ARG A 37 0.11 0.29 11.64
CA ARG A 37 0.72 0.13 12.96
C ARG A 37 0.89 1.49 13.65
N PRO A 38 0.54 1.62 14.94
CA PRO A 38 0.62 2.88 15.65
C PRO A 38 2.04 3.14 16.20
N TYR A 39 2.50 4.38 16.09
CA TYR A 39 3.76 4.86 16.62
C TYR A 39 3.60 6.27 17.20
N ARG A 40 4.49 6.61 18.12
CA ARG A 40 4.72 8.00 18.51
C ARG A 40 5.99 8.50 17.81
N LEU A 41 5.80 9.41 16.87
CA LEU A 41 6.86 10.09 16.14
C LEU A 41 7.33 11.29 16.95
N LYS A 42 8.65 11.38 17.16
CA LYS A 42 9.30 12.54 17.74
C LYS A 42 10.23 13.18 16.73
N LEU A 43 10.04 14.47 16.51
CA LEU A 43 10.88 15.29 15.64
C LEU A 43 11.92 16.04 16.50
N LYS A 44 13.20 15.92 16.13
CA LYS A 44 14.29 16.64 16.79
C LYS A 44 15.20 17.29 15.78
N HIS A 45 15.46 18.57 15.94
CA HIS A 45 16.57 19.21 15.24
C HIS A 45 17.88 18.84 15.92
N ARG A 46 18.82 18.24 15.18
CA ARG A 46 20.08 17.69 15.71
C ARG A 46 20.90 18.74 16.43
N ILE A 47 21.11 19.91 15.82
CA ILE A 47 21.94 20.97 16.42
C ILE A 47 21.31 21.53 17.69
N LEU A 48 19.99 21.77 17.69
CA LEU A 48 19.27 22.14 18.92
C LEU A 48 19.38 21.06 20.00
N SER A 49 19.39 19.77 19.64
CA SER A 49 19.53 18.70 20.64
C SER A 49 20.90 18.65 21.34
N GLU A 50 21.93 19.19 20.69
CA GLU A 50 23.28 19.31 21.24
C GLU A 50 23.47 20.59 22.09
N LEU A 51 22.57 21.56 21.91
CA LEU A 51 22.54 22.78 22.71
C LEU A 51 21.90 22.49 24.08
N GLY A 52 22.47 23.09 25.13
CA GLY A 52 21.89 23.00 26.46
C GLY A 52 20.69 23.94 26.63
N GLU A 53 19.90 23.72 27.68
CA GLU A 53 18.71 24.54 28.00
C GLU A 53 19.02 26.04 28.07
N LEU A 54 20.19 26.41 28.59
CA LEU A 54 20.62 27.82 28.65
C LEU A 54 20.84 28.41 27.25
N SER A 55 21.35 27.64 26.29
CA SER A 55 21.44 28.08 24.89
C SER A 55 20.07 28.29 24.28
N HIS A 56 19.14 27.36 24.52
CA HIS A 56 17.75 27.49 24.05
C HIS A 56 17.08 28.73 24.64
N TYR A 57 17.27 28.96 25.94
CA TYR A 57 16.75 30.14 26.61
C TYR A 57 17.29 31.43 25.98
N ILE A 58 18.60 31.54 25.76
CA ILE A 58 19.20 32.73 25.14
C ILE A 58 18.62 32.97 23.76
N LEU A 59 18.61 31.96 22.89
CA LEU A 59 18.10 32.07 21.52
C LEU A 59 16.62 32.47 21.49
N SER A 60 15.78 31.78 22.26
CA SER A 60 14.33 32.02 22.31
C SER A 60 14.03 33.41 22.88
N THR A 61 14.71 33.81 23.96
CA THR A 61 14.47 35.11 24.59
C THR A 61 14.93 36.27 23.71
N MET A 62 16.08 36.14 23.04
CA MET A 62 16.57 37.16 22.10
C MET A 62 15.62 37.30 20.89
N TYR A 63 15.02 36.20 20.42
CA TYR A 63 14.10 36.20 19.29
C TYR A 63 12.70 36.71 19.63
N GLU A 64 12.07 36.17 20.69
CA GLU A 64 10.69 36.50 21.07
C GLU A 64 10.53 37.94 21.58
N TYR A 65 11.54 38.44 22.28
CA TYR A 65 11.48 39.75 22.95
C TYR A 65 12.40 40.80 22.33
N ASP A 66 13.04 40.48 21.20
CA ASP A 66 14.02 41.35 20.51
C ASP A 66 15.09 41.90 21.46
N LEU A 67 15.61 41.03 22.34
CA LEU A 67 16.60 41.40 23.34
C LEU A 67 18.03 41.21 22.84
N ASP A 68 18.90 42.10 23.27
CA ASP A 68 20.35 41.96 23.11
C ASP A 68 20.96 41.09 24.23
N LEU A 69 22.21 40.65 24.03
CA LEU A 69 22.93 39.89 25.06
C LEU A 69 23.06 40.65 26.39
N SER A 70 23.15 41.99 26.35
CA SER A 70 23.28 42.80 27.55
C SER A 70 22.04 42.70 28.44
N SER A 71 20.86 42.60 27.82
CA SER A 71 19.59 42.35 28.51
C SER A 71 19.52 40.93 29.07
N ILE A 72 20.04 39.93 28.36
CA ILE A 72 20.11 38.54 28.85
C ILE A 72 20.97 38.44 30.12
N TYR A 73 22.12 39.11 30.15
CA TYR A 73 22.98 39.19 31.35
C TYR A 73 22.24 39.77 32.55
N LYS A 74 21.44 40.82 32.34
CA LYS A 74 20.66 41.47 33.41
C LYS A 74 19.51 40.58 33.89
N THR A 75 18.78 39.94 32.99
CA THR A 75 17.56 39.19 33.31
C THR A 75 17.86 37.84 33.97
N THR A 76 18.94 37.17 33.55
CA THR A 76 19.30 35.86 34.12
C THR A 76 20.02 35.95 35.46
N GLY A 77 20.63 37.10 35.78
CA GLY A 77 21.47 37.27 36.97
C GLY A 77 22.75 36.42 36.96
N LEU A 78 23.05 35.77 35.84
CA LEU A 78 24.24 34.93 35.67
C LEU A 78 25.47 35.79 35.40
N THR A 79 26.62 35.35 35.93
CA THR A 79 27.89 36.05 35.74
C THR A 79 28.43 35.86 34.32
N THR A 80 29.27 36.79 33.87
CA THR A 80 30.01 36.67 32.59
C THR A 80 30.74 35.35 32.45
N GLN A 81 31.37 34.85 33.52
CA GLN A 81 32.09 33.58 33.49
C GLN A 81 31.17 32.37 33.24
N GLN A 82 29.89 32.46 33.60
CA GLN A 82 28.92 31.39 33.40
C GLN A 82 28.29 31.41 32.00
N LEU A 83 28.02 32.60 31.46
CA LEU A 83 27.39 32.76 30.14
C LEU A 83 28.38 32.78 28.97
N ASP A 84 29.62 33.25 29.17
CA ASP A 84 30.64 33.37 28.13
C ASP A 84 30.91 32.05 27.39
N PRO A 85 31.01 30.87 28.04
CA PRO A 85 31.16 29.60 27.32
C PRO A 85 29.98 29.30 26.38
N VAL A 86 28.76 29.64 26.81
CA VAL A 86 27.54 29.43 26.02
C VAL A 86 27.46 30.40 24.85
N ILE A 87 27.74 31.68 25.11
CA ILE A 87 27.76 32.74 24.09
C ILE A 87 28.85 32.45 23.05
N ARG A 88 30.06 32.06 23.46
CA ARG A 88 31.12 31.67 22.51
C ARG A 88 30.72 30.48 21.65
N ARG A 89 30.00 29.50 22.22
CA ARG A 89 29.46 28.37 21.45
C ARG A 89 28.43 28.85 20.42
N LEU A 90 27.48 29.69 20.82
CA LEU A 90 26.46 30.26 19.92
C LEU A 90 27.10 31.10 18.80
N LYS A 91 28.14 31.88 19.13
CA LYS A 91 28.95 32.64 18.16
C LYS A 91 29.70 31.70 17.21
N GLY A 92 30.31 30.65 17.73
CA GLY A 92 31.02 29.64 16.94
C GLY A 92 30.12 28.87 15.97
N LEU A 93 28.83 28.71 16.33
CA LEU A 93 27.79 28.15 15.46
C LEU A 93 27.21 29.18 14.49
N GLY A 94 27.60 30.45 14.58
CA GLY A 94 27.13 31.52 13.70
C GLY A 94 25.73 32.06 14.04
N PHE A 95 25.17 31.74 15.21
CA PHE A 95 23.82 32.20 15.58
C PHE A 95 23.79 33.63 16.09
N ILE A 96 24.89 34.08 16.70
CA ILE A 96 25.01 35.42 17.26
C ILE A 96 26.26 36.11 16.73
N GLU A 97 26.14 37.42 16.55
CA GLU A 97 27.26 38.30 16.24
C GLU A 97 27.53 39.21 17.44
N LEU A 98 28.79 39.32 17.82
CA LEU A 98 29.23 40.21 18.89
C LEU A 98 29.72 41.52 18.28
N ASN A 99 29.36 42.64 18.89
CA ASN A 99 29.80 43.95 18.44
C ASN A 99 31.31 44.11 18.62
N SER A 100 31.96 44.70 17.61
CA SER A 100 33.40 44.94 17.61
C SER A 100 33.76 45.93 18.73
N GLY A 101 34.28 45.41 19.84
CA GLY A 101 34.70 46.19 21.01
C GLY A 101 33.90 45.96 22.29
N ASP A 102 32.80 45.20 22.24
CA ASP A 102 32.00 44.86 23.42
C ASP A 102 31.45 43.43 23.33
N GLU A 103 32.10 42.48 24.01
CA GLU A 103 31.69 41.08 24.05
C GLU A 103 30.39 40.86 24.86
N SER A 104 29.89 41.88 25.56
CA SER A 104 28.63 41.83 26.30
C SER A 104 27.42 42.28 25.47
N ASN A 105 27.66 42.76 24.25
CA ASN A 105 26.63 43.25 23.35
C ASN A 105 26.68 42.52 22.00
N GLY A 106 25.55 41.92 21.61
CA GLY A 106 25.44 41.15 20.40
C GLY A 106 23.99 40.86 20.03
N PHE A 107 23.78 40.52 18.76
CA PHE A 107 22.46 40.32 18.14
C PHE A 107 22.40 38.95 17.44
N LEU A 108 21.17 38.46 17.24
CA LEU A 108 20.94 37.24 16.45
C LEU A 108 21.22 37.51 14.97
N LYS A 109 22.03 36.64 14.36
CA LYS A 109 22.15 36.55 12.91
C LYS A 109 20.92 35.86 12.33
N ASP A 110 20.74 35.91 11.02
CA ASP A 110 19.55 35.35 10.38
C ASP A 110 19.43 33.84 10.60
N GLU A 111 20.55 33.10 10.60
CA GLU A 111 20.59 31.67 10.96
C GLU A 111 20.18 31.45 12.43
N GLY A 112 20.59 32.35 13.32
CA GLY A 112 20.20 32.31 14.73
C GLY A 112 18.72 32.60 14.94
N LYS A 113 18.15 33.55 14.18
CA LYS A 113 16.71 33.85 14.22
C LYS A 113 15.88 32.67 13.73
N GLN A 114 16.32 32.00 12.67
CA GLN A 114 15.66 30.81 12.14
C GLN A 114 15.69 29.65 13.15
N VAL A 115 16.84 29.36 13.75
CA VAL A 115 16.93 28.31 14.78
C VAL A 115 16.13 28.68 16.03
N ALA A 116 16.11 29.95 16.43
CA ALA A 116 15.28 30.44 17.53
C ALA A 116 13.77 30.36 17.23
N SER A 117 13.36 30.58 15.98
CA SER A 117 11.96 30.41 15.58
C SER A 117 11.52 28.95 15.69
N TYR A 118 12.40 27.98 15.42
CA TYR A 118 12.10 26.56 15.62
C TYR A 118 11.82 26.21 17.10
N LEU A 119 12.53 26.85 18.02
CA LEU A 119 12.29 26.70 19.45
C LEU A 119 10.97 27.38 19.86
N SER A 120 10.75 28.60 19.41
CA SER A 120 9.58 29.43 19.78
C SER A 120 8.26 28.80 19.28
N ILE A 121 8.28 28.22 18.09
CA ILE A 121 7.12 27.53 17.49
C ILE A 121 6.94 26.12 18.09
N GLY A 122 7.91 25.60 18.84
CA GLY A 122 7.80 24.31 19.53
C GLY A 122 7.94 23.09 18.62
N ILE A 123 8.54 23.26 17.43
CA ILE A 123 8.76 22.15 16.50
C ILE A 123 9.92 21.23 16.94
N HIS A 124 10.89 21.76 17.68
CA HIS A 124 11.93 20.96 18.32
C HIS A 124 11.35 20.14 19.49
N ASN A 125 11.53 18.82 19.47
CA ASN A 125 10.88 17.85 20.37
C ASN A 125 9.37 17.71 20.16
N TYR A 126 8.83 18.16 19.03
CA TYR A 126 7.43 17.93 18.70
C TYR A 126 7.13 16.43 18.62
N GLU A 127 6.02 16.02 19.22
CA GLU A 127 5.56 14.63 19.25
C GLU A 127 4.19 14.51 18.60
N LEU A 128 4.02 13.46 17.79
CA LEU A 128 2.80 13.19 17.05
C LEU A 128 2.54 11.68 17.05
N ASP A 129 1.32 11.28 17.38
CA ASP A 129 0.89 9.89 17.24
C ASP A 129 0.48 9.64 15.78
N VAL A 130 1.16 8.71 15.11
CA VAL A 130 0.99 8.38 13.69
C VAL A 130 0.70 6.90 13.49
N HIS A 131 0.07 6.56 12.38
CA HIS A 131 -0.13 5.19 11.92
C HIS A 131 0.61 4.99 10.60
N ILE A 132 1.42 3.93 10.50
CA ILE A 132 2.28 3.65 9.35
C ILE A 132 2.03 2.24 8.82
N ASP A 133 2.01 2.06 7.50
CA ASP A 133 1.97 0.73 6.90
C ASP A 133 3.23 -0.08 7.22
N GLN A 134 3.16 -1.40 7.12
CA GLN A 134 4.34 -2.26 7.26
C GLN A 134 4.88 -2.73 5.91
N ASN A 135 4.69 -1.95 4.84
CA ASN A 135 5.19 -2.31 3.53
C ASN A 135 6.68 -1.98 3.39
N TYR A 136 7.54 -2.95 3.71
CA TYR A 136 8.98 -2.82 3.52
C TYR A 136 9.46 -3.16 2.10
N GLY A 137 8.54 -3.31 1.13
CA GLY A 137 8.87 -3.65 -0.24
C GLY A 137 9.69 -2.54 -0.91
N SER A 138 11.01 -2.70 -0.99
CA SER A 138 11.97 -1.75 -1.59
C SER A 138 11.95 -0.31 -1.02
N ARG A 139 13.08 0.40 -1.08
CA ARG A 139 13.20 1.76 -0.50
C ARG A 139 12.41 2.84 -1.27
N ASN A 140 12.02 2.54 -2.51
CA ASN A 140 11.42 3.50 -3.44
C ASN A 140 9.93 3.23 -3.70
N LYS A 141 9.30 2.26 -3.02
CA LYS A 141 7.86 2.02 -3.20
C LYS A 141 7.04 2.97 -2.34
N LYS A 142 5.83 3.22 -2.82
CA LYS A 142 4.78 3.96 -2.14
C LYS A 142 4.42 3.33 -0.82
N TRP A 143 4.17 4.21 0.15
CA TRP A 143 3.74 3.82 1.47
C TRP A 143 2.86 4.86 2.12
N PHE A 144 2.26 4.45 3.23
CA PHE A 144 1.22 5.18 3.91
C PHE A 144 1.67 5.58 5.31
N ILE A 145 1.42 6.84 5.62
CA ILE A 145 1.50 7.40 6.97
C ILE A 145 0.38 8.43 7.12
N CYS A 146 -0.31 8.38 8.26
CA CYS A 146 -1.36 9.32 8.64
C CYS A 146 -1.29 9.66 10.14
N LYS A 147 -1.88 10.78 10.55
CA LYS A 147 -2.05 11.13 11.97
C LYS A 147 -3.09 10.19 12.57
N SER A 148 -2.94 9.90 13.85
CA SER A 148 -3.92 9.07 14.58
C SER A 148 -5.31 9.74 14.70
N THR A 149 -5.38 11.04 14.44
CA THR A 149 -6.60 11.85 14.41
C THR A 149 -7.28 11.91 13.05
N ASP A 150 -6.65 11.36 12.00
CA ASP A 150 -7.20 11.46 10.64
C ASP A 150 -8.43 10.56 10.47
N SER A 151 -9.46 11.07 9.80
CA SER A 151 -10.74 10.39 9.61
C SER A 151 -10.65 9.15 8.71
N VAL A 152 -9.59 9.01 7.92
CA VAL A 152 -9.33 7.85 7.05
C VAL A 152 -9.00 6.59 7.85
N LEU A 153 -8.62 6.74 9.12
CA LEU A 153 -8.23 5.66 9.99
C LEU A 153 -9.42 5.15 10.80
N SER A 154 -9.76 3.89 10.61
CA SER A 154 -10.88 3.24 11.31
C SER A 154 -10.51 1.86 11.85
N ASP A 155 -11.29 1.37 12.80
CA ASP A 155 -11.10 0.02 13.35
C ASP A 155 -11.41 -1.00 12.25
N ILE A 156 -10.51 -1.97 12.07
CA ILE A 156 -10.71 -2.99 11.04
C ILE A 156 -11.76 -3.99 11.56
N PRO A 157 -12.85 -4.25 10.81
CA PRO A 157 -13.81 -5.29 11.15
C PRO A 157 -13.15 -6.66 11.33
N ASP A 158 -13.70 -7.50 12.20
CA ASP A 158 -13.15 -8.84 12.45
C ASP A 158 -13.21 -9.73 11.19
N ASP A 159 -14.26 -9.54 10.38
CA ASP A 159 -14.54 -10.17 9.10
C ASP A 159 -14.01 -9.39 7.88
N GLY A 160 -13.35 -8.25 8.11
CA GLY A 160 -12.82 -7.40 7.05
C GLY A 160 -11.66 -8.07 6.30
N ILE A 161 -11.69 -7.95 4.97
CA ILE A 161 -10.62 -8.47 4.09
C ILE A 161 -9.36 -7.63 4.30
N LYS A 162 -8.31 -8.23 4.86
CA LYS A 162 -7.06 -7.53 5.19
C LYS A 162 -6.03 -7.72 4.09
N ILE A 163 -5.44 -6.62 3.64
CA ILE A 163 -4.29 -6.66 2.74
C ILE A 163 -3.14 -7.39 3.46
N PRO A 164 -2.57 -8.43 2.83
CA PRO A 164 -1.53 -9.22 3.48
C PRO A 164 -0.27 -8.39 3.67
N LEU A 165 0.25 -8.39 4.89
CA LEU A 165 1.51 -7.73 5.20
C LEU A 165 2.68 -8.53 4.60
N PRO A 166 3.73 -7.86 4.08
CA PRO A 166 4.87 -8.56 3.49
C PRO A 166 5.61 -9.44 4.52
N LYS A 167 6.23 -10.53 4.06
CA LYS A 167 6.89 -11.54 4.95
C LYS A 167 7.96 -10.96 5.89
N ARG A 168 8.52 -9.78 5.58
CA ARG A 168 9.49 -9.05 6.43
C ARG A 168 8.84 -8.24 7.55
N THR A 169 7.58 -8.48 7.90
CA THR A 169 7.03 -7.96 9.16
C THR A 169 7.85 -8.51 10.31
N SER A 170 8.71 -7.67 10.88
CA SER A 170 9.37 -8.04 12.11
C SER A 170 8.32 -8.15 13.21
N ARG A 171 8.21 -9.34 13.79
CA ARG A 171 7.48 -9.53 15.05
C ARG A 171 8.15 -8.71 16.16
N ASP A 172 9.43 -8.35 16.01
CA ASP A 172 10.13 -7.44 16.91
C ASP A 172 9.79 -5.99 16.58
N PHE A 173 9.12 -5.33 17.53
CA PHE A 173 8.79 -3.91 17.44
C PHE A 173 10.05 -3.04 17.29
N ASN A 174 11.20 -3.46 17.82
CA ASN A 174 12.42 -2.66 17.75
C ASN A 174 13.00 -2.60 16.32
N GLU A 175 13.05 -3.73 15.64
CA GLU A 175 13.50 -3.79 14.24
C GLU A 175 12.53 -3.03 13.34
N ASP A 176 11.23 -3.22 13.54
CA ASP A 176 10.18 -2.51 12.83
C ASP A 176 10.31 -0.98 12.98
N ARG A 177 10.49 -0.46 14.21
CA ARG A 177 10.77 0.97 14.45
C ARG A 177 12.01 1.45 13.70
N PHE A 178 13.08 0.67 13.71
CA PHE A 178 14.32 1.03 13.03
C PHE A 178 14.12 1.16 11.52
N LEU A 179 13.43 0.19 10.90
CA LEU A 179 13.11 0.21 9.48
C LEU A 179 12.21 1.40 9.11
N GLN A 180 11.21 1.71 9.95
CA GLN A 180 10.32 2.86 9.72
C GLN A 180 11.06 4.20 9.88
N ALA A 181 11.92 4.33 10.89
CA ALA A 181 12.73 5.53 11.08
C ALA A 181 13.67 5.76 9.88
N GLN A 182 14.25 4.67 9.35
CA GLN A 182 15.06 4.74 8.13
C GLN A 182 14.24 5.23 6.92
N ARG A 183 13.01 4.71 6.73
CA ARG A 183 12.10 5.15 5.66
C ARG A 183 11.72 6.63 5.77
N LEU A 184 11.46 7.12 6.99
CA LEU A 184 11.18 8.53 7.25
C LEU A 184 12.39 9.42 6.95
N SER A 185 13.57 9.02 7.43
CA SER A 185 14.81 9.81 7.27
C SER A 185 15.20 10.04 5.81
N SER A 186 14.92 9.09 4.91
CA SER A 186 15.26 9.22 3.49
C SER A 186 14.46 10.29 2.75
N TYR A 187 13.38 10.80 3.35
CA TYR A 187 12.47 11.76 2.73
C TYR A 187 12.03 12.87 3.70
N ALA A 188 12.89 13.18 4.68
CA ALA A 188 12.60 14.03 5.83
C ALA A 188 11.87 15.35 5.48
N SER A 189 12.47 16.15 4.61
CA SER A 189 12.01 17.50 4.28
C SER A 189 10.66 17.51 3.55
N GLN A 190 10.46 16.59 2.59
CA GLN A 190 9.23 16.51 1.80
C GLN A 190 8.04 15.94 2.61
N LYS A 191 8.33 15.11 3.62
CA LYS A 191 7.28 14.41 4.38
C LYS A 191 6.80 15.17 5.61
N ILE A 192 7.67 15.92 6.28
CA ILE A 192 7.25 16.66 7.48
C ILE A 192 6.20 17.69 7.11
N SER A 193 6.37 18.39 5.99
CA SER A 193 5.41 19.38 5.52
C SER A 193 4.00 18.79 5.33
N THR A 194 3.92 17.58 4.78
CA THR A 194 2.62 16.92 4.60
C THR A 194 2.04 16.43 5.93
N LEU A 195 2.88 15.95 6.84
CA LEU A 195 2.44 15.46 8.15
C LEU A 195 2.12 16.55 9.16
N ILE A 196 2.74 17.72 9.04
CA ILE A 196 2.59 18.84 9.97
C ILE A 196 2.51 20.12 9.14
N PRO A 197 1.41 20.31 8.38
CA PRO A 197 1.26 21.44 7.46
C PRO A 197 1.37 22.80 8.14
N GLU A 198 1.10 22.85 9.45
CA GLU A 198 1.26 24.02 10.31
C GLU A 198 2.69 24.57 10.27
N TYR A 199 3.68 23.73 9.94
CA TYR A 199 5.09 24.06 9.90
C TYR A 199 5.69 24.06 8.48
N ASN A 200 4.87 24.07 7.42
CA ASN A 200 5.37 24.07 6.03
C ASN A 200 6.37 25.17 5.72
N HIS A 201 6.12 26.37 6.25
CA HIS A 201 6.98 27.54 6.09
C HIS A 201 8.39 27.38 6.68
N ILE A 202 8.62 26.35 7.50
CA ILE A 202 9.88 26.03 8.17
C ILE A 202 10.77 25.12 7.32
N PHE A 203 10.16 24.29 6.47
CA PHE A 203 10.83 23.26 5.67
C PHE A 203 11.14 23.72 4.25
N ASP A 204 11.30 25.04 4.05
CA ASP A 204 11.48 25.63 2.73
C ASP A 204 12.61 24.93 1.96
N GLU A 205 12.37 24.60 0.68
CA GLU A 205 13.27 23.80 -0.17
C GLU A 205 14.60 24.50 -0.51
N SER A 206 14.84 25.66 0.10
CA SER A 206 16.13 26.31 0.09
C SER A 206 17.23 25.32 0.46
N ASP A 207 18.38 25.42 -0.19
CA ASP A 207 19.53 24.52 0.02
C ASP A 207 20.18 24.68 1.41
N ASP A 208 19.49 25.36 2.32
CA ASP A 208 19.89 25.70 3.67
C ASP A 208 20.24 24.42 4.47
N PRO A 209 21.50 24.28 4.94
CA PRO A 209 21.92 23.17 5.77
C PRO A 209 21.03 22.99 7.01
N TRP A 210 20.47 24.07 7.55
CA TRP A 210 19.67 24.05 8.78
C TRP A 210 18.31 23.38 8.59
N GLY A 211 17.72 23.46 7.40
CA GLY A 211 16.49 22.74 7.05
C GLY A 211 16.67 21.22 6.92
N LYS A 212 17.92 20.71 6.91
CA LYS A 212 18.26 19.30 6.65
C LYS A 212 18.67 18.52 7.90
N GLU A 213 18.82 19.16 9.05
CA GLU A 213 19.33 18.56 10.30
C GLU A 213 18.21 17.99 11.21
N TRP A 214 17.10 17.54 10.61
CA TRP A 214 15.97 16.95 11.33
C TRP A 214 16.11 15.43 11.47
N GLU A 215 16.01 14.95 12.70
CA GLU A 215 16.02 13.55 13.06
C GLU A 215 14.63 13.10 13.52
N PHE A 216 14.26 11.87 13.13
CA PHE A 216 13.02 11.23 13.53
C PHE A 216 13.32 10.07 14.47
N THR A 217 12.60 10.04 15.58
CA THR A 217 12.58 8.86 16.45
C THR A 217 11.16 8.33 16.51
N LEU A 218 11.01 7.02 16.35
CA LEU A 218 9.75 6.33 16.56
C LEU A 218 9.78 5.58 17.88
N SER A 219 8.68 5.68 18.62
CA SER A 219 8.46 4.93 19.86
C SER A 219 7.10 4.24 19.82
N LYS A 220 6.86 3.31 20.74
CA LYS A 220 5.61 2.56 20.79
C LYS A 220 4.50 3.49 21.26
N SER A 221 3.41 3.56 20.49
CA SER A 221 2.20 4.25 20.96
C SER A 221 1.41 3.34 21.90
N GLU A 222 0.79 3.93 22.91
CA GLU A 222 -0.08 3.24 23.86
C GLU A 222 -1.48 3.06 23.26
N GLY A 223 -1.59 2.17 22.26
CA GLY A 223 -2.87 1.83 21.62
C GLY A 223 -2.73 0.52 20.87
N TYR A 224 -3.48 -0.50 21.28
CA TYR A 224 -3.41 -1.84 20.67
C TYR A 224 -4.52 -2.11 19.65
N LEU A 225 -5.44 -1.17 19.42
CA LEU A 225 -6.49 -1.36 18.43
C LEU A 225 -5.86 -1.40 17.04
N VAL A 226 -6.11 -2.51 16.33
CA VAL A 226 -5.66 -2.68 14.95
C VAL A 226 -6.55 -1.80 14.09
N LYS A 227 -6.02 -0.64 13.74
CA LYS A 227 -6.67 0.28 12.81
C LYS A 227 -6.14 0.08 11.41
N GLY A 228 -6.94 0.46 10.43
CA GLY A 228 -6.58 0.36 9.04
C GLY A 228 -7.18 1.46 8.20
N ILE A 229 -6.74 1.52 6.94
CA ILE A 229 -7.31 2.37 5.92
C ILE A 229 -8.18 1.50 5.02
N ARG A 230 -9.43 1.91 4.85
CA ARG A 230 -10.40 1.27 3.96
C ARG A 230 -10.10 1.64 2.51
N ALA A 231 -10.14 0.64 1.62
CA ALA A 231 -9.94 0.79 0.20
C ALA A 231 -11.01 0.02 -0.57
N LEU A 232 -11.45 0.58 -1.69
CA LEU A 232 -12.30 -0.09 -2.67
C LEU A 232 -11.43 -0.46 -3.87
N ILE A 233 -11.50 -1.71 -4.30
CA ILE A 233 -10.68 -2.22 -5.41
C ILE A 233 -11.59 -2.92 -6.42
N PRO A 234 -11.46 -2.58 -7.71
CA PRO A 234 -12.22 -3.26 -8.76
C PRO A 234 -11.71 -4.69 -8.96
N LEU A 235 -12.64 -5.63 -9.16
CA LEU A 235 -12.30 -7.00 -9.57
C LEU A 235 -11.63 -7.02 -10.94
N LYS A 236 -10.58 -7.85 -11.09
CA LYS A 236 -9.85 -7.99 -12.34
C LYS A 236 -10.60 -8.94 -13.26
N LYS A 237 -10.89 -8.50 -14.48
CA LYS A 237 -11.40 -9.42 -15.52
C LYS A 237 -10.33 -10.46 -15.85
N PHE A 238 -10.76 -11.68 -16.15
CA PHE A 238 -9.85 -12.70 -16.64
C PHE A 238 -9.31 -12.30 -18.02
N GLU A 239 -7.99 -12.13 -18.11
CA GLU A 239 -7.28 -11.93 -19.37
C GLU A 239 -6.49 -13.19 -19.73
N ILE A 240 -6.61 -13.65 -20.98
CA ILE A 240 -5.78 -14.73 -21.53
C ILE A 240 -4.40 -14.14 -21.84
N THR A 241 -3.60 -13.81 -20.83
CA THR A 241 -2.23 -13.36 -21.04
C THR A 241 -1.28 -14.56 -20.99
N GLN A 242 -0.68 -14.89 -22.13
CA GLN A 242 0.45 -15.81 -22.19
C GLN A 242 1.60 -15.27 -21.32
N ASN A 243 2.05 -16.09 -20.36
CA ASN A 243 3.30 -15.95 -19.62
C ASN A 243 3.47 -14.66 -18.78
N ASN A 244 2.86 -14.64 -17.59
CA ASN A 244 3.50 -13.94 -16.48
C ASN A 244 4.56 -14.87 -15.86
N LYS A 245 5.79 -14.77 -16.37
CA LYS A 245 6.97 -15.26 -15.65
C LYS A 245 7.02 -14.53 -14.31
N VAL A 246 6.57 -15.23 -13.27
CA VAL A 246 6.76 -14.83 -11.87
C VAL A 246 8.25 -14.61 -11.67
N ASN A 247 8.62 -13.36 -11.39
CA ASN A 247 10.00 -12.98 -11.14
C ASN A 247 10.35 -13.49 -9.74
N ASP A 248 10.89 -14.71 -9.68
CA ASP A 248 11.09 -15.58 -8.51
C ASP A 248 12.02 -15.04 -7.41
N LYS A 249 12.38 -13.75 -7.43
CA LYS A 249 13.39 -13.25 -6.50
C LYS A 249 12.84 -12.96 -5.11
N TYR A 250 11.57 -12.60 -4.97
CA TYR A 250 10.85 -12.52 -3.69
C TYR A 250 9.34 -12.56 -4.01
N PRO A 251 8.57 -13.60 -3.64
CA PRO A 251 7.12 -13.53 -3.77
C PRO A 251 6.62 -12.53 -2.72
N ASP A 252 6.44 -11.28 -3.15
CA ASP A 252 5.63 -10.31 -2.43
C ASP A 252 4.28 -10.98 -2.14
N LYS A 253 3.80 -10.93 -0.90
CA LYS A 253 2.46 -11.46 -0.62
C LYS A 253 1.47 -10.58 -1.36
N THR A 254 0.83 -11.17 -2.35
CA THR A 254 -0.27 -10.58 -3.10
C THR A 254 -1.56 -10.76 -2.33
N LEU A 255 -2.48 -9.80 -2.46
CA LEU A 255 -3.86 -10.01 -2.06
C LEU A 255 -4.49 -10.94 -3.10
N LYS A 256 -4.99 -12.09 -2.64
CA LYS A 256 -5.74 -13.02 -3.47
C LYS A 256 -7.20 -12.97 -3.07
N LEU A 257 -8.06 -12.82 -4.07
CA LEU A 257 -9.49 -12.71 -3.91
C LEU A 257 -10.15 -13.74 -4.83
N TYR A 258 -11.20 -14.39 -4.35
CA TYR A 258 -11.82 -15.50 -5.07
C TYR A 258 -13.30 -15.22 -5.33
N THR A 259 -13.68 -15.28 -6.61
CA THR A 259 -15.08 -15.25 -7.05
C THR A 259 -15.51 -16.61 -7.56
N PRO A 260 -16.77 -17.02 -7.31
CA PRO A 260 -17.27 -18.30 -7.78
C PRO A 260 -17.41 -18.31 -9.31
N VAL A 261 -17.04 -19.43 -9.92
CA VAL A 261 -17.20 -19.71 -11.36
C VAL A 261 -17.99 -20.99 -11.53
N LEU A 262 -19.00 -20.94 -12.38
CA LEU A 262 -19.76 -22.13 -12.76
C LEU A 262 -18.99 -22.88 -13.83
N LYS A 263 -18.67 -24.15 -13.59
CA LYS A 263 -17.97 -25.03 -14.52
C LYS A 263 -18.95 -26.05 -15.09
N LEU A 264 -19.04 -26.13 -16.40
CA LEU A 264 -19.73 -27.19 -17.14
C LEU A 264 -18.68 -28.14 -17.73
N THR A 265 -18.62 -29.36 -17.21
CA THR A 265 -17.81 -30.44 -17.77
C THR A 265 -18.65 -31.30 -18.68
N THR A 266 -18.22 -31.45 -19.94
CA THR A 266 -18.85 -32.30 -20.94
C THR A 266 -17.98 -33.52 -21.19
N THR A 267 -18.54 -34.70 -20.94
CA THR A 267 -17.87 -35.98 -21.15
C THR A 267 -18.54 -36.77 -22.28
N PHE A 268 -17.71 -37.43 -23.09
CA PHE A 268 -18.16 -38.24 -24.22
C PHE A 268 -17.90 -39.71 -23.91
N SER A 269 -18.87 -40.56 -24.24
CA SER A 269 -18.77 -42.00 -24.03
C SER A 269 -19.38 -42.76 -25.20
N VAL A 270 -18.86 -43.95 -25.48
CA VAL A 270 -19.41 -44.81 -26.53
C VAL A 270 -20.79 -45.31 -26.10
N PRO A 271 -21.85 -45.15 -26.93
CA PRO A 271 -23.18 -45.62 -26.58
C PRO A 271 -23.21 -47.12 -26.29
N LEU A 272 -23.89 -47.50 -25.20
CA LEU A 272 -24.02 -48.91 -24.81
C LEU A 272 -24.72 -49.72 -25.90
N GLY A 273 -24.12 -50.85 -26.28
CA GLY A 273 -24.70 -51.80 -27.24
C GLY A 273 -24.28 -51.60 -28.70
N VAL A 274 -23.42 -50.63 -29.00
CA VAL A 274 -22.85 -50.46 -30.35
C VAL A 274 -21.40 -50.95 -30.37
N LEU A 275 -21.09 -51.89 -31.27
CA LEU A 275 -19.74 -52.39 -31.50
C LEU A 275 -19.01 -51.45 -32.45
N TRP A 276 -18.34 -50.45 -31.90
CA TRP A 276 -17.41 -49.61 -32.66
C TRP A 276 -16.05 -50.28 -32.62
N GLU A 277 -15.45 -50.54 -33.78
CA GLU A 277 -14.06 -50.99 -33.87
C GLU A 277 -13.15 -49.81 -33.48
N GLU A 278 -12.52 -49.88 -32.30
CA GLU A 278 -11.42 -49.01 -31.84
C GLU A 278 -11.63 -47.50 -32.07
N VAL A 279 -12.76 -46.95 -31.61
CA VAL A 279 -12.99 -45.50 -31.59
C VAL A 279 -12.87 -44.97 -30.18
N ASP A 280 -11.84 -44.17 -29.95
CA ASP A 280 -11.65 -43.43 -28.70
C ASP A 280 -12.66 -42.29 -28.61
N ALA A 281 -13.28 -42.14 -27.44
CA ALA A 281 -14.12 -40.98 -27.17
C ALA A 281 -13.28 -39.70 -27.19
N PRO A 282 -13.84 -38.56 -27.62
CA PRO A 282 -13.19 -37.26 -27.49
C PRO A 282 -12.78 -36.97 -26.05
N ASP A 283 -11.73 -36.17 -25.90
CA ASP A 283 -11.32 -35.65 -24.60
C ASP A 283 -12.46 -34.82 -23.98
N LEU A 284 -12.54 -34.81 -22.64
CA LEU A 284 -13.53 -33.98 -21.95
C LEU A 284 -13.30 -32.50 -22.26
N ILE A 285 -14.39 -31.73 -22.29
CA ILE A 285 -14.34 -30.29 -22.55
C ILE A 285 -14.99 -29.56 -21.38
N ASP A 286 -14.29 -28.53 -20.88
CA ASP A 286 -14.75 -27.69 -19.80
C ASP A 286 -15.11 -26.30 -20.32
N TYR A 287 -16.27 -25.80 -19.90
CA TYR A 287 -16.74 -24.43 -20.13
C TYR A 287 -16.97 -23.74 -18.80
N PHE A 288 -16.75 -22.43 -18.76
CA PHE A 288 -16.79 -21.67 -17.52
C PHE A 288 -17.63 -20.42 -17.68
N TYR A 289 -18.39 -20.07 -16.65
CA TYR A 289 -19.09 -18.79 -16.56
C TYR A 289 -18.68 -18.07 -15.28
N SER A 290 -18.20 -16.83 -15.45
CA SER A 290 -17.90 -15.94 -14.34
C SER A 290 -19.00 -14.90 -14.21
N GLU A 291 -19.65 -14.87 -13.05
CA GLU A 291 -20.64 -13.85 -12.71
C GLU A 291 -19.98 -12.49 -12.53
N SER A 292 -18.77 -12.42 -11.95
CA SER A 292 -18.07 -11.14 -11.74
C SER A 292 -17.70 -10.45 -13.05
N ASP A 293 -17.45 -11.23 -14.09
CA ASP A 293 -17.01 -10.72 -15.38
C ASP A 293 -18.19 -10.63 -16.38
N GLU A 294 -19.33 -11.22 -16.03
CA GLU A 294 -20.51 -11.45 -16.87
C GLU A 294 -20.16 -12.13 -18.21
N MET A 295 -19.22 -13.08 -18.17
CA MET A 295 -18.61 -13.68 -19.37
C MET A 295 -18.46 -15.19 -19.29
N GLU A 296 -18.48 -15.81 -20.48
CA GLU A 296 -18.23 -17.23 -20.69
C GLU A 296 -16.82 -17.47 -21.23
N TYR A 297 -16.14 -18.49 -20.72
CA TYR A 297 -14.78 -18.86 -21.12
C TYR A 297 -14.72 -20.31 -21.60
N ALA A 298 -14.07 -20.51 -22.75
CA ALA A 298 -13.69 -21.83 -23.26
C ALA A 298 -12.26 -22.22 -22.89
N VAL A 299 -11.43 -21.24 -22.48
CA VAL A 299 -10.10 -21.45 -21.89
C VAL A 299 -10.04 -20.67 -20.60
N PHE A 300 -9.88 -21.38 -19.49
CA PHE A 300 -9.81 -20.80 -18.14
C PHE A 300 -8.92 -21.70 -17.30
N GLU A 301 -8.07 -21.12 -16.46
CA GLU A 301 -7.27 -21.84 -15.47
C GLU A 301 -7.91 -21.69 -14.09
N PRO A 302 -8.87 -22.56 -13.73
CA PRO A 302 -9.55 -22.46 -12.46
C PRO A 302 -8.64 -22.82 -11.28
N VAL A 303 -8.89 -22.19 -10.13
CA VAL A 303 -8.30 -22.63 -8.87
C VAL A 303 -9.25 -23.63 -8.19
N ALA A 304 -8.78 -24.86 -7.97
CA ALA A 304 -9.58 -25.92 -7.35
C ALA A 304 -9.77 -25.69 -5.84
N ASP A 305 -8.71 -25.25 -5.15
CA ASP A 305 -8.68 -25.08 -3.69
C ASP A 305 -8.29 -23.64 -3.32
N ILE A 306 -9.05 -23.04 -2.41
CA ILE A 306 -8.74 -21.70 -1.90
C ILE A 306 -7.67 -21.83 -0.81
N GLU A 307 -6.46 -21.33 -1.10
CA GLU A 307 -5.31 -21.46 -0.19
C GLU A 307 -5.41 -20.56 1.05
N ASP A 308 -6.04 -19.39 0.94
CA ASP A 308 -6.04 -18.32 1.94
C ASP A 308 -7.45 -17.77 2.30
N GLY A 309 -8.50 -18.40 1.79
CA GLY A 309 -9.86 -18.33 2.32
C GLY A 309 -10.70 -17.09 2.00
N THR A 310 -10.23 -16.14 1.18
CA THR A 310 -10.97 -14.87 0.96
C THR A 310 -11.94 -14.95 -0.22
N VAL A 311 -13.13 -15.49 0.05
CA VAL A 311 -14.25 -15.56 -0.91
C VAL A 311 -15.09 -14.29 -0.82
N ILE A 312 -15.35 -13.64 -1.96
CA ILE A 312 -16.04 -12.34 -2.00
C ILE A 312 -17.56 -12.46 -2.12
N ARG A 313 -18.08 -13.61 -2.58
CA ARG A 313 -19.53 -13.83 -2.74
C ARG A 313 -19.98 -15.22 -2.34
N ASP A 314 -21.14 -15.27 -1.71
CA ASP A 314 -21.87 -16.50 -1.41
C ASP A 314 -22.39 -17.11 -2.73
N PRO A 315 -22.06 -18.37 -3.07
CA PRO A 315 -22.48 -19.05 -4.30
C PRO A 315 -23.99 -19.20 -4.51
N ASP A 316 -24.82 -19.00 -3.51
CA ASP A 316 -26.23 -19.40 -3.59
C ASP A 316 -27.15 -18.30 -4.17
N GLY A 317 -26.56 -17.21 -4.70
CA GLY A 317 -27.25 -16.05 -5.26
C GLY A 317 -27.72 -16.26 -6.71
N VAL A 318 -29.04 -16.42 -6.88
CA VAL A 318 -29.88 -15.96 -8.02
C VAL A 318 -29.12 -15.57 -9.31
N GLY A 319 -28.73 -16.56 -10.13
CA GLY A 319 -28.11 -16.30 -11.44
C GLY A 319 -27.64 -17.55 -12.18
N MET A 320 -27.41 -18.66 -11.45
CA MET A 320 -26.85 -19.88 -12.02
C MET A 320 -27.74 -20.58 -13.07
N GLN A 321 -29.07 -20.42 -13.05
CA GLN A 321 -29.94 -21.10 -14.03
C GLN A 321 -29.77 -20.55 -15.45
N ASP A 322 -29.74 -19.22 -15.61
CA ASP A 322 -29.57 -18.58 -16.92
C ASP A 322 -28.13 -18.78 -17.43
N ALA A 323 -27.15 -18.77 -16.53
CA ALA A 323 -25.77 -19.13 -16.83
C ALA A 323 -25.64 -20.59 -17.28
N SER A 324 -26.32 -21.54 -16.62
CA SER A 324 -26.32 -22.95 -17.02
C SER A 324 -26.86 -23.15 -18.43
N LEU A 325 -27.94 -22.45 -18.80
CA LEU A 325 -28.51 -22.53 -20.15
C LEU A 325 -27.56 -21.96 -21.21
N SER A 326 -26.90 -20.84 -20.89
CA SER A 326 -25.94 -20.20 -21.79
C SER A 326 -24.71 -21.09 -22.01
N LEU A 327 -24.17 -21.70 -20.95
CA LEU A 327 -23.09 -22.70 -21.04
C LEU A 327 -23.47 -23.94 -21.86
N LEU A 328 -24.70 -24.46 -21.71
CA LEU A 328 -25.17 -25.57 -22.54
C LEU A 328 -25.29 -25.16 -24.02
N SER A 329 -25.66 -23.92 -24.31
CA SER A 329 -25.71 -23.44 -25.70
C SER A 329 -24.31 -23.34 -26.34
N LEU A 330 -23.27 -23.08 -25.55
CA LEU A 330 -21.89 -23.14 -26.02
C LEU A 330 -21.48 -24.56 -26.42
N VAL A 331 -21.90 -25.58 -25.67
CA VAL A 331 -21.65 -26.98 -26.06
C VAL A 331 -22.15 -27.23 -27.48
N ASP A 332 -23.39 -26.84 -27.81
CA ASP A 332 -23.95 -27.02 -29.16
C ASP A 332 -23.16 -26.29 -30.26
N LYS A 333 -22.45 -25.21 -29.90
CA LYS A 333 -21.62 -24.42 -30.82
C LYS A 333 -20.23 -25.04 -31.07
N TYR A 334 -19.68 -25.74 -30.09
CA TYR A 334 -18.31 -26.27 -30.13
C TYR A 334 -18.24 -27.80 -30.28
N VAL A 335 -19.34 -28.52 -30.06
CA VAL A 335 -19.46 -29.95 -30.36
C VAL A 335 -19.64 -30.13 -31.87
N ASP A 336 -18.58 -30.60 -32.52
CA ASP A 336 -18.59 -30.91 -33.95
C ASP A 336 -19.61 -32.03 -34.28
N ASP A 337 -20.07 -32.08 -35.54
CA ASP A 337 -21.07 -33.06 -35.99
C ASP A 337 -20.66 -34.52 -35.74
N GLU A 338 -19.37 -34.79 -35.66
CA GLU A 338 -18.80 -36.11 -35.38
C GLU A 338 -18.85 -36.48 -33.90
N MET A 339 -18.85 -35.50 -33.00
CA MET A 339 -18.97 -35.73 -31.55
C MET A 339 -20.41 -36.06 -31.14
N LYS A 340 -21.40 -35.73 -31.99
CA LYS A 340 -22.83 -36.05 -31.78
C LYS A 340 -23.14 -37.55 -31.85
N TYR A 341 -22.22 -38.38 -32.35
CA TYR A 341 -22.39 -39.83 -32.37
C TYR A 341 -22.10 -40.50 -31.02
N PHE A 342 -21.49 -39.77 -30.07
CA PHE A 342 -21.22 -40.26 -28.72
C PHE A 342 -22.38 -39.95 -27.77
N SER A 343 -22.46 -40.70 -26.67
CA SER A 343 -23.30 -40.31 -25.53
C SER A 343 -22.63 -39.15 -24.82
N ILE A 344 -23.33 -38.01 -24.74
CA ILE A 344 -22.86 -36.77 -24.14
C ILE A 344 -23.47 -36.65 -22.74
N ASN A 345 -22.62 -36.49 -21.73
CA ASN A 345 -23.06 -36.21 -20.36
C ASN A 345 -22.50 -34.87 -19.90
N HIS A 346 -23.35 -34.08 -19.24
CA HIS A 346 -23.04 -32.77 -18.69
C HIS A 346 -23.03 -32.82 -17.16
N GLU A 347 -21.97 -32.30 -16.56
CA GLU A 347 -21.86 -32.14 -15.11
C GLU A 347 -21.53 -30.70 -14.78
N PHE A 348 -22.35 -30.08 -13.93
CA PHE A 348 -22.06 -28.76 -13.38
C PHE A 348 -21.31 -28.92 -12.06
N SER A 349 -20.21 -28.20 -11.94
CA SER A 349 -19.42 -28.11 -10.70
C SER A 349 -19.06 -26.66 -10.42
N LYS A 350 -18.63 -26.40 -9.19
CA LYS A 350 -18.19 -25.07 -8.76
C LYS A 350 -16.67 -25.01 -8.78
N THR A 351 -16.14 -23.91 -9.28
CA THR A 351 -14.72 -23.59 -9.19
C THR A 351 -14.52 -22.10 -8.89
N TRP A 352 -13.26 -21.62 -8.92
CA TRP A 352 -12.91 -20.28 -8.46
C TRP A 352 -12.05 -19.53 -9.47
N GLN A 353 -12.37 -18.25 -9.67
CA GLN A 353 -11.52 -17.26 -10.33
C GLN A 353 -10.65 -16.56 -9.30
N LEU A 354 -9.35 -16.53 -9.56
CA LEU A 354 -8.38 -15.83 -8.74
C LEU A 354 -8.16 -14.41 -9.27
N HIS A 355 -8.40 -13.43 -8.41
CA HIS A 355 -8.04 -12.04 -8.62
C HIS A 355 -6.84 -11.71 -7.72
N GLU A 356 -5.67 -11.58 -8.33
CA GLU A 356 -4.41 -11.36 -7.60
C GLU A 356 -3.94 -9.91 -7.75
N TYR A 357 -3.60 -9.27 -6.63
CA TYR A 357 -3.14 -7.89 -6.59
C TYR A 357 -1.81 -7.77 -5.83
N SER A 358 -0.82 -7.19 -6.48
CA SER A 358 0.41 -6.73 -5.83
C SER A 358 0.13 -5.49 -4.97
N TYR A 359 1.00 -5.23 -4.00
CA TYR A 359 0.87 -4.04 -3.15
C TYR A 359 0.81 -2.73 -3.95
N ASP A 360 1.61 -2.62 -5.02
CA ASP A 360 1.66 -1.42 -5.84
C ASP A 360 0.34 -1.18 -6.58
N GLU A 361 -0.27 -2.23 -7.13
CA GLU A 361 -1.60 -2.16 -7.74
C GLU A 361 -2.67 -1.78 -6.70
N LEU A 362 -2.60 -2.32 -5.48
CA LEU A 362 -3.51 -1.95 -4.39
C LEU A 362 -3.39 -0.44 -4.09
N VAL A 363 -2.17 0.08 -3.97
CA VAL A 363 -1.90 1.50 -3.70
C VAL A 363 -2.40 2.42 -4.82
N GLU A 364 -2.35 1.97 -6.07
CA GLU A 364 -2.84 2.74 -7.21
C GLU A 364 -4.36 2.86 -7.20
N ASN A 365 -5.07 1.80 -6.80
CA ASN A 365 -6.53 1.77 -6.69
C ASN A 365 -7.07 2.43 -5.42
N MET A 366 -6.25 2.63 -4.39
CA MET A 366 -6.65 3.36 -3.18
C MET A 366 -6.91 4.85 -3.47
N ASN A 367 -8.18 5.19 -3.72
CA ASN A 367 -8.66 6.55 -3.86
C ASN A 367 -8.85 7.20 -2.47
N ILE A 368 -7.74 7.40 -1.76
CA ILE A 368 -7.73 8.06 -0.46
C ILE A 368 -7.55 9.55 -0.71
N GLY A 369 -8.49 10.37 -0.25
CA GLY A 369 -8.48 11.82 -0.44
C GLY A 369 -7.12 12.43 -0.11
N HIS A 370 -6.66 13.33 -0.97
CA HIS A 370 -5.30 13.89 -0.99
C HIS A 370 -4.81 14.54 0.32
N ASP A 371 -5.69 14.81 1.28
CA ASP A 371 -5.39 15.68 2.42
C ASP A 371 -4.82 14.96 3.66
N ALA A 372 -4.91 13.63 3.76
CA ALA A 372 -4.57 12.90 5.00
C ALA A 372 -3.39 11.93 4.86
N MET A 373 -2.70 11.92 3.71
CA MET A 373 -1.85 10.78 3.36
C MET A 373 -0.65 11.16 2.51
N VAL A 374 0.54 10.81 2.98
CA VAL A 374 1.76 10.97 2.19
C VAL A 374 1.92 9.77 1.27
N LYS A 375 1.42 9.85 0.03
CA LYS A 375 1.74 8.87 -1.04
C LYS A 375 3.09 9.25 -1.64
N THR A 376 4.18 8.52 -1.29
CA THR A 376 5.52 8.80 -1.88
C THR A 376 6.02 7.76 -2.84
#